data_AF-A0A928KES3-F1
#
_entry.id   AF-A0A928KES3-F1
#
_cell.length_a   1.000
_cell.length_b   1.000
_cell.length_c   1.000
_cell.angle_alpha   90.00
_cell.angle_beta   90.00
_cell.angle_gamma   90.00
#
_symmetry.space_group_name_H-M   'P 1'
#
loop_
_entity.id
_entity.type
_entity.pdbx_description
1 polymer ?
#
loop_
_entity_poly.entity_id
_entity_poly.type
_entity_poly.pdbx_seq_one_letter_code
_entity_poly.pdbx_strand_id
1 'polypeptide(L)'
;MQNISANEAWLAFVVVVVVLSAVLGVVEKIISIKKKVKEPEELQDNKLNELEDRIKKVEYKLKDAEKHSDKIDDGIYVLMLGSLALLDHGLDGNNIEAMSEAKKEIQKHLAKNNN
;
A
#
# COMPACT_ATOMS: atom_id res chain seq x y z
N MET A 1 -67.49 40.45 9.74
CA MET A 1 -66.09 40.23 9.33
C MET A 1 -65.26 41.20 10.15
N GLN A 2 -64.48 40.73 11.12
CA GLN A 2 -63.62 41.60 11.92
C GLN A 2 -62.54 42.19 11.00
N ASN A 3 -62.52 43.51 10.84
CA ASN A 3 -61.48 44.21 10.08
C ASN A 3 -60.19 44.11 10.89
N ILE A 4 -59.30 43.23 10.47
CA ILE A 4 -57.93 43.16 10.98
C ILE A 4 -57.28 44.51 10.67
N SER A 5 -56.76 45.18 11.69
CA SER A 5 -56.12 46.48 11.47
C SER A 5 -54.83 46.29 10.64
N ALA A 6 -54.44 47.30 9.86
CA ALA A 6 -53.25 47.22 9.01
C ALA A 6 -51.98 46.80 9.79
N ASN A 7 -51.90 47.15 11.07
CA ASN A 7 -50.80 46.79 11.96
C ASN A 7 -50.80 45.29 12.31
N GLU A 8 -51.97 44.69 12.58
CA GLU A 8 -52.09 43.26 12.84
C GLU A 8 -51.79 42.42 11.60
N ALA A 9 -52.19 42.89 10.41
CA ALA A 9 -51.86 42.24 9.15
C ALA A 9 -50.35 42.30 8.85
N TRP A 10 -49.70 43.44 9.11
CA TRP A 10 -48.25 43.60 8.98
C TRP A 10 -47.47 42.73 9.97
N LEU A 11 -47.91 42.66 11.24
CA LEU A 11 -47.30 41.81 12.26
C LEU A 11 -47.42 40.32 11.90
N ALA A 12 -48.57 39.87 11.42
CA ALA A 12 -48.76 38.49 10.97
C ALA A 12 -47.80 38.13 9.82
N PHE A 13 -47.59 39.04 8.87
CA PHE A 13 -46.64 38.85 7.78
C PHE A 13 -45.19 38.75 8.26
N VAL A 14 -44.76 39.65 9.17
CA VAL A 14 -43.40 39.63 9.74
C VAL A 14 -43.15 38.31 10.49
N VAL A 15 -44.11 37.84 11.29
CA VAL A 15 -43.98 36.57 12.04
C VAL A 15 -43.81 35.39 11.08
N VAL A 16 -44.58 35.34 9.98
CA VAL A 16 -44.46 34.26 8.97
C VAL A 16 -43.08 34.28 8.30
N VAL A 17 -42.57 35.47 7.94
CA VAL A 17 -41.23 35.60 7.31
C VAL A 17 -40.12 35.21 8.28
N VAL A 18 -40.21 35.62 9.56
CA VAL A 18 -39.22 35.26 10.59
C VAL A 18 -39.20 33.75 10.83
N VAL A 19 -40.37 33.10 10.90
CA VAL A 19 -40.48 31.65 11.06
C VAL A 19 -39.90 30.91 9.86
N LEU A 20 -40.21 31.33 8.63
CA LEU A 20 -39.65 30.73 7.42
C LEU A 20 -38.12 30.87 7.37
N SER A 21 -37.59 32.04 7.75
CA SER A 21 -36.15 32.31 7.78
C SER A 21 -35.42 31.42 8.79
N ALA A 22 -36.03 31.19 9.95
CA ALA A 22 -35.49 30.31 10.99
C ALA A 22 -35.43 28.84 10.53
N VAL A 23 -36.45 28.36 9.80
CA VAL A 23 -36.48 27.00 9.27
C VAL A 23 -35.39 26.77 8.22
N LEU A 24 -35.15 27.74 7.33
CA LEU A 24 -34.08 27.65 6.32
C LEU A 24 -32.69 27.56 6.97
N GLY A 25 -32.41 28.35 8.00
CA GLY A 25 -31.11 28.31 8.71
C GLY A 25 -30.83 26.98 9.42
N VAL A 26 -31.87 26.25 9.84
CA VAL A 26 -31.72 24.93 10.46
C VAL A 26 -31.32 23.87 9.42
N VAL A 27 -31.87 23.93 8.20
CA VAL A 27 -31.56 22.97 7.13
C VAL A 27 -30.10 23.12 6.68
N GLU A 28 -29.61 24.34 6.49
CA GLU A 28 -28.21 24.60 6.13
C GLU A 28 -27.23 24.07 7.19
N LYS A 29 -27.57 24.24 8.47
CA LYS A 29 -26.75 23.74 9.58
C LYS A 29 -26.69 22.21 9.58
N ILE A 30 -27.79 21.51 9.31
CA ILE A 30 -27.82 20.03 9.22
C ILE A 30 -26.97 19.52 8.05
N ILE A 31 -27.04 20.17 6.88
CA ILE A 31 -26.23 19.80 5.71
C ILE A 31 -24.73 20.00 6.01
N SER A 32 -24.37 21.12 6.64
CA SER A 32 -22.98 21.42 6.98
C SER A 32 -22.38 20.43 8.01
N ILE A 33 -23.19 19.96 8.97
CA ILE A 33 -22.79 18.95 9.94
C ILE A 33 -22.59 17.60 9.26
N LYS A 34 -23.52 17.17 8.38
CA LYS A 34 -23.35 15.91 7.63
C LYS A 34 -22.11 15.92 6.74
N LYS A 35 -21.80 17.05 6.10
CA LYS A 35 -20.60 17.19 5.27
C LYS A 35 -19.32 17.10 6.10
N LYS A 36 -19.27 17.80 7.25
CA LYS A 36 -18.15 17.72 8.21
C LYS A 36 -18.00 16.37 8.91
N VAL A 37 -19.04 15.56 8.97
CA VAL A 37 -18.99 14.19 9.53
C VAL A 37 -18.55 13.17 8.48
N LYS A 38 -18.87 13.36 7.19
CA LYS A 38 -18.37 12.52 6.10
C LYS A 38 -16.90 12.76 5.75
N GLU A 39 -16.45 14.02 5.77
CA GLU A 39 -15.06 14.39 5.49
C GLU A 39 -14.01 13.61 6.33
N PRO A 40 -14.17 13.39 7.65
CA PRO A 40 -13.21 12.61 8.43
C PRO A 40 -13.28 11.09 8.15
N GLU A 41 -14.43 10.55 7.73
CA GLU A 41 -14.56 9.14 7.34
C GLU A 41 -13.91 8.90 5.97
N GLU A 42 -14.22 9.74 4.98
CA GLU A 42 -13.62 9.64 3.63
C GLU A 42 -12.10 9.85 3.67
N LEU A 43 -11.61 10.75 4.52
CA LEU A 43 -10.16 11.00 4.66
C LEU A 43 -9.46 9.87 5.42
N GLN A 44 -10.15 9.18 6.33
CA GLN A 44 -9.63 7.97 6.99
C GLN A 44 -9.61 6.78 6.03
N ASP A 45 -10.68 6.56 5.27
CA ASP A 45 -10.75 5.48 4.28
C ASP A 45 -9.70 5.66 3.19
N ASN A 46 -9.48 6.89 2.72
CA ASN A 46 -8.42 7.17 1.75
C ASN A 46 -7.02 6.88 2.30
N LYS A 47 -6.75 7.24 3.58
CA LYS A 47 -5.48 6.91 4.23
C LYS A 47 -5.32 5.40 4.47
N LEU A 48 -6.42 4.71 4.79
CA LEU A 48 -6.42 3.27 4.97
C LEU A 48 -6.12 2.57 3.64
N ASN A 49 -6.77 2.97 2.55
CA ASN A 49 -6.51 2.46 1.20
C ASN A 49 -5.06 2.72 0.77
N GLU A 50 -4.53 3.92 1.03
CA GLU A 50 -3.13 4.25 0.73
C GLU A 50 -2.15 3.37 1.54
N LEU A 51 -2.45 3.12 2.81
CA LEU A 51 -1.65 2.23 3.66
C LEU A 51 -1.72 0.78 3.19
N GLU A 52 -2.89 0.28 2.80
CA GLU A 52 -3.04 -1.07 2.25
C GLU A 52 -2.25 -1.24 0.95
N ASP A 53 -2.28 -0.25 0.05
CA ASP A 53 -1.50 -0.27 -1.18
C ASP A 53 0.01 -0.23 -0.91
N ARG A 54 0.43 0.54 0.11
CA ARG A 54 1.83 0.56 0.55
C ARG A 54 2.25 -0.79 1.13
N ILE A 55 1.41 -1.42 1.95
CA ILE A 55 1.68 -2.76 2.51
C ILE A 55 1.82 -3.78 1.39
N LYS A 56 0.87 -3.83 0.44
CA LYS A 56 0.94 -4.73 -0.73
C LYS A 56 2.23 -4.54 -1.53
N LYS A 57 2.64 -3.29 -1.77
CA LYS A 57 3.91 -2.98 -2.46
C LYS A 57 5.13 -3.46 -1.66
N VAL A 58 5.13 -3.29 -0.34
CA VAL A 58 6.22 -3.75 0.53
C VAL A 58 6.28 -5.28 0.56
N GLU A 59 5.14 -5.96 0.72
CA GLU A 59 5.07 -7.42 0.68
C GLU A 59 5.59 -7.99 -0.64
N TYR A 60 5.23 -7.37 -1.77
CA TYR A 60 5.74 -7.77 -3.07
C TYR A 60 7.27 -7.61 -3.15
N LYS A 61 7.80 -6.46 -2.73
CA LYS A 61 9.25 -6.22 -2.70
C LYS A 61 9.98 -7.18 -1.77
N LEU A 62 9.38 -7.54 -0.64
CA LEU A 62 9.99 -8.42 0.34
C LEU A 62 10.04 -9.87 -0.18
N LYS A 63 8.98 -10.34 -0.84
CA LYS A 63 8.99 -11.63 -1.54
C LYS A 63 10.00 -11.68 -2.68
N ASP A 64 10.18 -10.57 -3.41
CA ASP A 64 11.18 -10.49 -4.47
C ASP A 64 12.60 -10.48 -3.90
N ALA A 65 12.82 -9.76 -2.80
CA ALA A 65 14.09 -9.74 -2.08
C ALA A 65 14.45 -11.11 -1.48
N GLU A 66 13.48 -11.84 -0.93
CA GLU A 66 13.66 -13.20 -0.41
C GLU A 66 14.12 -14.15 -1.53
N LYS A 67 13.44 -14.13 -2.68
CA LYS A 67 13.86 -14.92 -3.86
C LYS A 67 15.25 -14.53 -4.36
N HIS A 68 15.60 -13.25 -4.28
CA HIS A 68 16.93 -12.80 -4.66
C HIS A 68 18.00 -13.29 -3.66
N SER A 69 17.69 -13.27 -2.36
CA SER A 69 18.55 -13.81 -1.30
C SER A 69 18.80 -15.30 -1.51
N ASP A 70 17.75 -16.09 -1.76
CA ASP A 70 17.88 -17.53 -2.03
C ASP A 70 18.80 -17.81 -3.24
N LYS A 71 18.69 -16.99 -4.30
CA LYS A 71 19.58 -17.10 -5.48
C LYS A 71 21.03 -16.75 -5.15
N ILE A 72 21.26 -15.79 -4.25
CA ILE A 72 22.61 -15.43 -3.79
C ILE A 72 23.20 -16.57 -2.97
N ASP A 73 22.44 -17.15 -2.04
CA ASP A 73 22.89 -18.26 -1.19
C ASP A 73 23.25 -19.50 -2.04
N ASP A 74 22.39 -19.85 -3.01
CA ASP A 74 22.67 -20.89 -4.01
C ASP A 74 23.99 -20.60 -4.76
N GLY A 75 24.24 -19.33 -5.14
CA GLY A 75 25.44 -18.92 -5.86
C GLY A 75 26.71 -18.99 -5.00
N ILE A 76 26.62 -18.59 -3.74
CA ILE A 76 27.72 -18.68 -2.76
C ILE A 76 28.10 -20.15 -2.54
N TYR A 77 27.11 -21.03 -2.37
CA TYR A 77 27.35 -22.47 -2.19
C TYR A 77 28.14 -23.07 -3.35
N VAL A 78 27.71 -22.80 -4.59
CA VAL A 78 28.37 -23.31 -5.79
C VAL A 78 29.78 -22.72 -5.96
N LEU A 79 29.98 -21.45 -5.60
CA LEU A 79 31.31 -20.82 -5.59
C LEU A 79 32.25 -21.43 -4.55
N MET A 80 31.73 -21.78 -3.36
CA MET A 80 32.50 -22.50 -2.34
C MET A 80 32.92 -23.89 -2.82
N LEU A 81 32.03 -24.64 -3.48
CA LEU A 81 32.38 -25.94 -4.08
C LEU A 81 33.50 -25.80 -5.12
N GLY A 82 33.41 -24.81 -6.01
CA GLY A 82 34.47 -24.52 -6.98
C GLY A 82 35.80 -24.15 -6.34
N SER A 83 35.76 -23.31 -5.30
CA SER A 83 36.95 -22.88 -4.56
C SER A 83 37.63 -24.05 -3.83
N LEU A 84 36.84 -24.95 -3.25
CA LEU A 84 37.34 -26.16 -2.60
C LEU A 84 38.01 -27.10 -3.61
N ALA A 85 37.36 -27.37 -4.74
CA ALA A 85 37.94 -28.21 -5.79
C ALA A 85 39.25 -27.64 -6.36
N LEU A 86 39.37 -26.31 -6.45
CA LEU A 86 40.62 -25.63 -6.83
C LEU A 86 41.71 -25.76 -5.76
N LEU A 87 41.36 -25.61 -4.49
CA LEU A 87 42.26 -25.81 -3.36
C LEU A 87 42.79 -27.24 -3.31
N ASP A 88 41.90 -28.23 -3.40
CA ASP A 88 42.26 -29.65 -3.36
C ASP A 88 43.14 -30.02 -4.57
N HIS A 89 42.82 -29.49 -5.76
CA HIS A 89 43.67 -29.69 -6.93
C HIS A 89 45.06 -29.05 -6.76
N GLY A 90 45.13 -27.85 -6.17
CA GLY A 90 46.39 -27.16 -5.91
C GLY A 90 47.27 -27.84 -4.84
N LEU A 91 46.66 -28.57 -3.91
CA LEU A 91 47.35 -29.30 -2.84
C LEU A 91 47.78 -30.71 -3.27
N ASP A 92 46.87 -31.49 -3.85
CA ASP A 92 47.08 -32.90 -4.16
C ASP A 92 47.46 -33.17 -5.62
N GLY A 93 47.35 -32.18 -6.50
CA GLY A 93 47.77 -32.24 -7.91
C GLY A 93 46.93 -33.16 -8.81
N ASN A 94 45.99 -33.94 -8.25
CA ASN A 94 45.27 -34.98 -8.99
C ASN A 94 43.74 -34.98 -8.75
N ASN A 95 43.16 -33.86 -8.32
CA ASN A 95 41.71 -33.78 -8.08
C ASN A 95 40.90 -33.30 -9.31
N ILE A 96 41.25 -33.82 -10.50
CA ILE A 96 40.60 -33.46 -11.78
C ILE A 96 39.10 -33.81 -11.76
N GLU A 97 38.71 -34.87 -11.04
CA GLU A 97 37.32 -35.31 -10.93
C GLU A 97 36.47 -34.29 -10.16
N ALA A 98 36.89 -33.85 -8.98
CA ALA A 98 36.20 -32.81 -8.21
C ALA A 98 36.13 -31.48 -8.98
N MET A 99 37.20 -31.11 -9.72
CA MET A 99 37.16 -29.93 -10.58
C MET A 99 36.13 -30.05 -11.72
N SER A 100 36.02 -31.23 -12.32
CA SER A 100 35.04 -31.50 -13.38
C SER A 100 33.60 -31.42 -12.85
N GLU A 101 33.35 -31.94 -11.66
CA GLU A 101 32.05 -31.87 -11.00
C GLU A 101 31.69 -30.44 -10.58
N ALA A 102 32.62 -29.72 -9.95
CA ALA A 102 32.41 -28.32 -9.59
C ALA A 102 32.12 -27.45 -10.83
N LYS A 103 32.82 -27.71 -11.94
CA LYS A 103 32.54 -27.04 -13.23
C LYS A 103 31.11 -27.31 -13.72
N LYS A 104 30.63 -28.56 -13.63
CA LYS A 104 29.26 -28.91 -14.03
C LYS A 104 28.22 -28.20 -13.17
N GLU A 105 28.43 -28.16 -11.86
CA GLU A 105 27.52 -27.48 -10.93
C GLU A 105 27.51 -25.96 -11.17
N ILE A 106 28.67 -25.34 -11.43
CA ILE A 106 28.75 -23.93 -11.85
C ILE A 106 27.97 -23.70 -13.16
N GLN A 107 28.18 -24.54 -14.18
CA GLN A 107 27.48 -24.40 -15.46
C GLN A 107 25.97 -24.57 -15.33
N LYS A 108 25.53 -25.53 -14.51
CA LYS A 108 24.12 -25.77 -14.22
C LYS A 108 23.50 -24.60 -13.46
N HIS A 109 24.19 -24.05 -12.46
CA HIS A 109 23.74 -22.87 -11.73
C HIS A 109 23.60 -21.65 -12.66
N LEU A 110 24.59 -21.40 -13.52
CA LEU A 110 24.54 -20.32 -14.51
C LEU A 110 23.41 -20.50 -15.53
N ALA A 111 23.18 -21.73 -16.02
CA ALA A 111 22.08 -22.01 -16.94
C ALA A 111 20.70 -21.85 -16.28
N LYS A 112 20.56 -22.22 -15.00
CA LYS A 112 19.33 -22.03 -14.20
C LYS A 112 19.03 -20.54 -13.96
N ASN A 113 20.06 -19.71 -13.76
CA ASN A 113 19.91 -18.29 -13.45
C ASN A 113 19.88 -17.35 -14.65
N ASN A 114 20.23 -17.83 -15.86
CA ASN A 114 20.19 -17.05 -17.11
C ASN A 114 18.90 -17.21 -17.94
N ASN A 115 17.96 -18.07 -17.49
CA ASN A 115 16.62 -18.24 -18.07
C ASN A 115 15.55 -17.66 -17.13
#